data_AF-A0A7K1NQP7-F1
#
_entry.id   AF-A0A7K1NQP7-F1
#
_cell.length_a   1.000
_cell.length_b   1.000
_cell.length_c   1.000
_cell.angle_alpha   90.00
_cell.angle_beta   90.00
_cell.angle_gamma   90.00
#
_symmetry.space_group_name_H-M   'P 1'
#
loop_
_entity.id
_entity.type
_entity.pdbx_description
1 polymer ?
#
loop_
_entity_poly.entity_id
_entity_poly.type
_entity_poly.pdbx_seq_one_letter_code
_entity_poly.pdbx_strand_id
1 'polypeptide(L)'
;MLSLTIVVLAAAAAGFIIWANDKRHAKYGAGLPAGVAVAMAALSWIVLMAAGFGYLPGLTWIPWVLPIVLGAGAATGAAVYLGRTRARRDAERLTAILRA
;
A
#
# COMPACT_ATOMS: atom_id res chain seq x y z
N MET A 1 -13.08 -18.06 -2.37
CA MET A 1 -11.67 -17.91 -2.79
C MET A 1 -11.47 -16.89 -3.92
N LEU A 2 -12.28 -16.92 -5.00
CA LEU A 2 -12.23 -15.91 -6.09
C LEU A 2 -12.27 -14.45 -5.61
N SER A 3 -13.14 -14.13 -4.63
CA SER A 3 -13.28 -12.78 -4.06
C SER A 3 -11.98 -12.21 -3.49
N LEU A 4 -11.25 -12.99 -2.68
CA LEU A 4 -9.95 -12.59 -2.13
C LEU A 4 -8.93 -12.33 -3.26
N THR A 5 -8.89 -13.22 -4.26
CA THR A 5 -7.97 -13.08 -5.40
C THR A 5 -8.17 -11.77 -6.13
N ILE A 6 -9.43 -11.38 -6.38
CA ILE A 6 -9.77 -10.10 -7.03
C ILE A 6 -9.30 -8.92 -6.18
N VAL A 7 -9.56 -8.96 -4.87
CA VAL A 7 -9.15 -7.89 -3.94
C VAL A 7 -7.62 -7.74 -3.91
N VAL A 8 -6.89 -8.86 -3.86
CA VAL A 8 -5.43 -8.87 -3.87
C VAL A 8 -4.87 -8.33 -5.19
N LEU A 9 -5.42 -8.73 -6.33
CA LEU A 9 -4.99 -8.22 -7.65
C LEU A 9 -5.28 -6.72 -7.79
N ALA A 10 -6.45 -6.26 -7.35
CA ALA A 10 -6.81 -4.85 -7.38
C ALA A 10 -5.90 -4.02 -6.46
N ALA A 11 -5.60 -4.52 -5.26
CA ALA A 11 -4.68 -3.86 -4.33
C ALA A 11 -3.24 -3.83 -4.87
N ALA A 12 -2.78 -4.92 -5.49
CA ALA A 12 -1.48 -4.97 -6.14
C ALA A 12 -1.40 -3.92 -7.28
N ALA A 13 -2.41 -3.88 -8.16
CA ALA A 13 -2.49 -2.90 -9.23
C ALA A 13 -2.47 -1.47 -8.69
N ALA A 14 -3.25 -1.17 -7.64
CA ALA A 14 -3.23 0.13 -6.98
C ALA A 14 -1.85 0.48 -6.42
N GLY A 15 -1.19 -0.47 -5.75
CA GLY A 15 0.17 -0.30 -5.23
C GLY A 15 1.20 -0.03 -6.33
N PHE A 16 1.09 -0.69 -7.48
CA PHE A 16 1.93 -0.42 -8.65
C PHE A 16 1.64 0.95 -9.28
N ILE A 17 0.38 1.36 -9.37
CA ILE A 17 0.01 2.70 -9.88
C ILE A 17 0.59 3.80 -8.98
N ILE A 18 0.45 3.64 -7.66
CA ILE A 18 1.00 4.58 -6.67
C ILE A 18 2.53 4.65 -6.79
N TRP A 19 3.20 3.51 -6.97
CA TRP A 19 4.62 3.48 -7.23
C TRP A 19 4.99 4.20 -8.53
N ALA A 20 4.33 3.87 -9.65
CA ALA A 20 4.61 4.48 -10.94
C ALA A 20 4.42 6.01 -10.92
N ASN A 21 3.49 6.52 -10.10
CA ASN A 21 3.21 7.94 -9.99
C ASN A 21 4.17 8.72 -9.06
N ASP A 22 4.89 8.06 -8.15
CA ASP A 22 5.81 8.74 -7.23
C ASP A 22 7.15 9.07 -7.89
N LYS A 23 7.48 10.35 -8.09
CA LYS A 23 8.76 10.78 -8.69
C LYS A 23 10.03 10.23 -8.00
N ARG A 24 9.94 9.70 -6.78
CA ARG A 24 11.06 9.13 -6.00
C ARG A 24 11.06 7.60 -6.02
N HIS A 25 10.22 6.97 -6.86
CA HIS A 25 10.02 5.52 -6.95
C HIS A 25 11.28 4.68 -7.17
N ALA A 26 12.30 5.25 -7.80
CA ALA A 26 13.58 4.58 -8.05
C ALA A 26 14.38 4.33 -6.74
N LYS A 27 14.07 5.06 -5.67
CA LYS A 27 14.82 4.93 -4.41
C LYS A 27 14.40 3.69 -3.62
N TYR A 28 13.13 3.33 -3.55
CA TYR A 28 12.66 2.29 -2.60
C TYR A 28 12.08 1.01 -3.23
N GLY A 29 12.15 0.88 -4.56
CA GLY A 29 11.81 -0.35 -5.28
C GLY A 29 10.31 -0.59 -5.44
N ALA A 30 9.91 -1.19 -6.58
CA ALA A 30 8.51 -1.39 -6.97
C ALA A 30 7.74 -2.34 -6.04
N GLY A 31 8.43 -3.32 -5.45
CA GLY A 31 7.80 -4.33 -4.61
C GLY A 31 7.27 -3.84 -3.27
N LEU A 32 7.77 -2.70 -2.77
CA LEU A 32 7.46 -2.22 -1.42
C LEU A 32 6.03 -1.65 -1.30
N PRO A 33 5.61 -0.67 -2.11
CA PRO A 33 4.22 -0.18 -2.10
C PRO A 33 3.21 -1.24 -2.56
N ALA A 34 3.55 -2.08 -3.53
CA ALA A 34 2.69 -3.19 -3.95
C ALA A 34 2.51 -4.24 -2.84
N GLY A 35 3.60 -4.62 -2.16
CA GLY A 35 3.55 -5.55 -1.02
C GLY A 35 2.76 -4.99 0.16
N VAL A 36 2.94 -3.72 0.50
CA VAL A 36 2.17 -3.05 1.56
C VAL A 36 0.69 -2.99 1.21
N ALA A 37 0.34 -2.64 -0.04
CA ALA A 37 -1.06 -2.63 -0.49
C ALA A 37 -1.71 -4.01 -0.34
N VAL A 38 -1.03 -5.05 -0.82
CA VAL A 38 -1.54 -6.44 -0.79
C VAL A 38 -1.67 -6.95 0.63
N ALA A 39 -0.66 -6.75 1.48
CA ALA A 39 -0.70 -7.19 2.87
C ALA A 39 -1.86 -6.53 3.64
N MET A 40 -2.04 -5.22 3.47
CA MET A 40 -3.10 -4.49 4.18
C MET A 40 -4.49 -4.83 3.65
N ALA A 41 -4.64 -5.01 2.34
CA ALA A 41 -5.89 -5.47 1.74
C ALA A 41 -6.23 -6.91 2.18
N ALA A 42 -5.25 -7.81 2.23
CA ALA A 42 -5.46 -9.19 2.69
C ALA A 42 -5.86 -9.23 4.17
N LEU A 43 -5.15 -8.49 5.04
CA LEU A 43 -5.44 -8.44 6.47
C LEU A 43 -6.83 -7.86 6.75
N SER A 44 -7.18 -6.74 6.12
CA SER A 44 -8.50 -6.13 6.29
C SER A 44 -9.62 -7.03 5.77
N TRP A 45 -9.42 -7.72 4.64
CA TRP A 45 -10.39 -8.69 4.13
C TRP A 45 -10.60 -9.86 5.11
N ILE A 46 -9.53 -10.40 5.70
CA ILE A 46 -9.61 -11.48 6.69
C ILE A 46 -10.43 -11.04 7.91
N VAL A 47 -10.17 -9.84 8.43
CA VAL A 47 -10.91 -9.28 9.58
C VAL A 47 -12.40 -9.09 9.25
N LEU A 48 -12.72 -8.57 8.05
CA LEU A 48 -14.10 -8.33 7.63
C LEU A 48 -14.88 -9.64 7.42
N MET A 49 -14.23 -10.67 6.85
CA MET A 49 -14.84 -11.99 6.71
C MET A 49 -15.02 -12.68 8.05
N ALA A 50 -14.05 -12.58 8.96
CA ALA A 50 -14.16 -13.11 10.32
C ALA A 50 -15.28 -12.44 11.13
N ALA A 51 -15.53 -11.14 10.90
CA ALA A 51 -16.63 -10.40 11.50
C ALA A 51 -18.01 -10.65 10.84
N GLY A 52 -18.10 -11.53 9.84
CA GLY A 52 -19.37 -11.93 9.24
C GLY A 52 -19.94 -10.96 8.19
N PHE A 53 -19.22 -9.89 7.82
CA PHE A 53 -19.64 -8.91 6.80
C PHE A 53 -19.81 -9.51 5.40
N GLY A 54 -19.33 -10.73 5.16
CA GLY A 54 -19.55 -11.46 3.92
C GLY A 54 -20.99 -11.94 3.70
N TYR A 55 -21.79 -12.08 4.77
CA TYR A 55 -23.11 -12.70 4.72
C TYR A 55 -24.25 -11.75 5.13
N LEU A 56 -23.93 -10.51 5.49
CA LEU A 56 -24.88 -9.48 5.90
C LEU A 56 -25.51 -8.80 4.67
N PRO A 57 -26.82 -8.99 4.40
CA PRO A 57 -27.47 -8.33 3.28
C PRO A 57 -27.38 -6.81 3.43
N GLY A 58 -26.99 -6.11 2.36
CA GLY A 58 -26.76 -4.67 2.34
C GLY A 58 -25.35 -4.21 2.70
N LEU A 59 -24.54 -5.04 3.39
CA LEU A 59 -23.14 -4.74 3.75
C LEU A 59 -22.11 -5.59 2.99
N THR A 60 -22.56 -6.46 2.09
CA THR A 60 -21.70 -7.37 1.31
C THR A 60 -20.66 -6.67 0.44
N TRP A 61 -20.78 -5.36 0.17
CA TRP A 61 -19.81 -4.57 -0.58
C TRP A 61 -18.59 -4.15 0.25
N ILE A 62 -18.72 -4.10 1.58
CA ILE A 62 -17.66 -3.61 2.50
C ILE A 62 -16.40 -4.48 2.39
N PRO A 63 -16.47 -5.83 2.39
CA PRO A 63 -15.30 -6.68 2.20
C PRO A 63 -14.62 -6.54 0.83
N TRP A 64 -15.22 -5.83 -0.12
CA TRP A 64 -14.66 -5.66 -1.46
C TRP A 64 -13.97 -4.30 -1.62
N VAL A 65 -14.67 -3.23 -1.25
CA VAL A 65 -14.20 -1.86 -1.48
C VAL A 65 -13.25 -1.42 -0.37
N LEU A 66 -13.61 -1.70 0.89
CA LEU A 66 -12.86 -1.22 2.05
C LEU A 66 -11.40 -1.73 2.04
N PRO A 67 -11.12 -3.02 1.77
CA PRO A 67 -9.75 -3.50 1.71
C PRO A 67 -8.90 -2.86 0.61
N ILE A 68 -9.50 -2.60 -0.56
CA ILE A 68 -8.80 -1.96 -1.68
C ILE A 68 -8.44 -0.52 -1.32
N VAL A 69 -9.38 0.22 -0.72
CA VAL A 69 -9.15 1.61 -0.28
C VAL A 69 -8.10 1.67 0.83
N LEU A 70 -8.18 0.77 1.81
CA LEU A 70 -7.18 0.67 2.89
C LEU A 70 -5.80 0.28 2.35
N GLY A 71 -5.73 -0.67 1.41
CA GLY A 71 -4.49 -1.06 0.74
C GLY A 71 -3.86 0.09 -0.05
N ALA A 72 -4.66 0.81 -0.83
CA ALA A 72 -4.21 1.99 -1.56
C ALA A 72 -3.69 3.09 -0.61
N GLY A 73 -4.47 3.42 0.44
CA GLY A 73 -4.07 4.41 1.43
C GLY A 73 -2.77 4.05 2.16
N ALA A 74 -2.60 2.78 2.55
CA ALA A 74 -1.39 2.28 3.19
C ALA A 74 -0.18 2.37 2.25
N ALA A 75 -0.34 2.03 0.97
CA ALA A 75 0.72 2.15 -0.02
C ALA A 75 1.11 3.61 -0.29
N THR A 76 0.15 4.53 -0.37
CA THR A 76 0.42 5.97 -0.48
C THR A 76 1.19 6.47 0.75
N GLY A 77 0.75 6.10 1.96
CA GLY A 77 1.43 6.46 3.20
C GLY A 77 2.88 5.95 3.24
N ALA A 78 3.10 4.69 2.85
CA ALA A 78 4.42 4.08 2.77
C ALA A 78 5.32 4.80 1.75
N ALA A 79 4.81 5.12 0.56
CA ALA A 79 5.55 5.85 -0.48
C ALA A 79 5.97 7.25 0.01
N VAL A 80 5.04 8.02 0.58
CA VAL A 80 5.31 9.36 1.12
C VAL A 80 6.32 9.32 2.27
N TYR A 81 6.18 8.37 3.20
CA TYR A 81 7.07 8.23 4.34
C TYR A 81 8.50 7.84 3.93
N LEU A 82 8.65 6.86 3.02
CA LEU A 82 9.97 6.46 2.50
C LEU A 82 10.59 7.56 1.64
N GLY A 83 9.81 8.24 0.82
CA GLY A 83 10.27 9.37 0.01
C GLY A 83 10.82 10.53 0.85
N ARG A 84 10.21 10.80 2.02
CA ARG A 84 10.68 11.83 2.97
C ARG A 84 11.92 11.38 3.75
N THR A 85 11.92 10.18 4.30
CA THR A 85 13.05 9.67 5.12
C THR A 85 14.32 9.47 4.31
N ARG A 86 14.24 8.96 3.08
CA ARG A 86 15.43 8.79 2.22
C ARG A 86 15.97 10.12 1.71
N ALA A 87 15.12 11.07 1.34
CA ALA A 87 15.59 12.40 0.94
C ALA A 87 16.35 13.11 2.08
N ARG A 88 15.91 12.91 3.32
CA ARG A 88 16.58 13.45 4.51
C ARG A 88 17.94 12.79 4.74
N ARG A 89 18.04 11.46 4.60
CA ARG A 89 19.32 10.74 4.71
C ARG A 89 20.32 11.10 3.61
N ASP A 90 19.84 11.31 2.39
CA ASP A 90 20.69 11.74 1.27
C ASP A 90 21.23 13.16 1.51
N ALA A 91 20.40 14.07 2.01
CA ALA A 91 20.84 15.40 2.40
C ALA A 91 21.87 15.33 3.54
N GLU A 92 21.61 14.56 4.59
CA GLU A 92 22.56 14.37 5.70
C GLU A 92 23.92 13.82 5.23
N ARG A 93 23.93 12.87 4.28
CA ARG A 93 25.17 12.36 3.66
C ARG A 93 25.89 13.41 2.82
N LEU A 94 25.18 14.19 2.01
CA LEU A 94 25.78 15.25 1.20
C LEU A 94 26.38 16.36 2.07
N THR A 95 25.69 16.76 3.14
CA THR A 95 26.22 17.76 4.08
C THR A 95 27.45 17.23 4.81
N ALA A 96 27.51 15.94 5.16
CA ALA A 96 28.69 15.34 5.78
C ALA A 96 29.90 15.34 4.84
N ILE A 97 29.72 15.03 3.55
CA ILE A 97 30.79 15.05 2.55
C ILE A 97 31.28 16.47 2.27
N LEU A 98 30.37 17.46 2.19
CA LEU A 98 30.72 18.86 1.94
C LEU A 98 31.38 19.57 3.13
N ARG A 99 31.34 18.96 4.32
CA ARG A 99 31.89 19.52 5.56
C ARG A 99 33.22 18.86 5.97
N ALA A 100 33.67 17.85 5.23
CA ALA A 100 34.96 17.20 5.35
C ALA A 100 35.96 17.82 4.36
#